data_AF-A0A3C0HZM6-F1
#
_entry.id   AF-A0A3C0HZM6-F1
#
_cell.length_a   1.000
_cell.length_b   1.000
_cell.length_c   1.000
_cell.angle_alpha   90.00
_cell.angle_beta   90.00
_cell.angle_gamma   90.00
#
_symmetry.space_group_name_H-M   'P 1'
#
loop_
_entity.id
_entity.type
_entity.pdbx_description
1 polymer ?
#
loop_
_entity_poly.entity_id
_entity_poly.type
_entity_poly.pdbx_seq_one_letter_code
_entity_poly.pdbx_strand_id
1 'polypeptide(L)'
;MNQHEVYNLLCRGELTMAFDTNALFSNKRFRSLCNGINRLKDCDKQYQFNLVVPAPAHAEKLHDLKQAYRDHYDFNEVIKGLTDKGIRIASFEPHHADIVADLVGEQFPTTQTWRTFKRERCIACLGLNKDQITLIQGSGKTCGATVDWLIAGYAKAENCLLVTGDTREEFKNIMKTTLEHLEAAVEQLLQEATKVSTT
;
A
#
# COMPACT_ATOMS: atom_id res chain seq x y z
N MET A 1 7.10 10.54 1.04
CA MET A 1 8.36 10.64 1.79
C MET A 1 9.51 10.27 0.88
N ASN A 2 10.62 11.01 0.98
CA ASN A 2 11.88 10.68 0.32
C ASN A 2 12.67 9.63 1.14
N GLN A 3 13.76 9.11 0.57
CA GLN A 3 14.60 8.11 1.23
C GLN A 3 15.08 8.54 2.62
N HIS A 4 15.53 9.78 2.80
CA HIS A 4 16.10 10.24 4.06
C HIS A 4 15.05 10.27 5.18
N GLU A 5 13.84 10.74 4.87
CA GLU A 5 12.73 10.73 5.83
C GLU A 5 12.34 9.30 6.24
N VAL A 6 12.35 8.36 5.28
CA VAL A 6 12.06 6.94 5.56
C VAL A 6 13.15 6.31 6.41
N TYR A 7 14.43 6.58 6.10
CA TYR A 7 15.56 6.12 6.90
C TYR A 7 15.43 6.62 8.36
N ASN A 8 15.09 7.90 8.56
CA ASN A 8 14.88 8.44 9.91
C ASN A 8 13.72 7.75 10.64
N LEU A 9 12.67 7.29 9.95
CA LEU A 9 11.62 6.47 10.56
C LEU A 9 12.14 5.09 10.95
N LEU A 10 12.92 4.43 10.09
CA LEU A 10 13.50 3.11 10.39
C LEU A 10 14.42 3.17 11.61
N CYS A 11 15.24 4.23 11.75
CA CYS A 11 16.11 4.42 12.92
C CYS A 11 15.35 4.55 14.25
N ARG A 12 14.05 4.85 14.25
CA ARG A 12 13.24 4.91 15.49
C ARG A 12 12.93 3.52 16.06
N GLY A 13 13.15 2.45 15.30
CA GLY A 13 12.97 1.08 15.78
C GLY A 13 11.57 0.51 15.59
N GLU A 14 10.51 1.31 15.70
CA GLU A 14 9.11 0.84 15.60
C GLU A 14 8.43 1.38 14.34
N LEU A 15 8.04 0.48 13.43
CA LEU A 15 7.36 0.88 12.19
C LEU A 15 6.50 -0.26 11.62
N THR A 16 5.25 0.05 11.32
CA THR A 16 4.37 -0.82 10.52
C THR A 16 4.35 -0.33 9.08
N MET A 17 4.67 -1.23 8.14
CA MET A 17 4.72 -0.95 6.71
C MET A 17 3.56 -1.68 6.03
N ALA A 18 2.63 -0.91 5.47
CA ALA A 18 1.50 -1.44 4.72
C ALA A 18 1.80 -1.42 3.22
N PHE A 19 1.66 -2.55 2.54
CA PHE A 19 1.94 -2.66 1.11
C PHE A 19 0.66 -2.57 0.28
N ASP A 20 0.63 -1.58 -0.61
CA ASP A 20 -0.38 -1.44 -1.66
C ASP A 20 -0.19 -2.52 -2.75
N THR A 21 -1.25 -2.80 -3.52
CA THR A 21 -1.26 -3.80 -4.60
C THR A 21 -0.11 -3.60 -5.57
N ASN A 22 0.18 -2.34 -5.96
CA ASN A 22 1.31 -1.99 -6.84
C ASN A 22 2.67 -2.46 -6.31
N ALA A 23 2.91 -2.34 -5.00
CA ALA A 23 4.15 -2.78 -4.39
C ALA A 23 4.31 -4.32 -4.43
N LEU A 24 3.18 -5.05 -4.38
CA LEU A 24 3.15 -6.52 -4.45
C LEU A 24 3.43 -7.08 -5.85
N PHE A 25 3.34 -6.29 -6.92
CA PHE A 25 3.64 -6.77 -8.27
C PHE A 25 5.13 -6.97 -8.55
N SER A 26 6.00 -6.25 -7.83
CA SER A 26 7.43 -6.35 -8.04
C SER A 26 8.03 -7.55 -7.28
N ASN A 27 7.61 -8.77 -7.60
CA ASN A 27 7.87 -9.99 -6.82
C ASN A 27 9.34 -10.15 -6.37
N LYS A 28 10.32 -9.86 -7.24
CA LYS A 28 11.74 -9.97 -6.87
C LYS A 28 12.19 -8.87 -5.90
N ARG A 29 11.85 -7.62 -6.21
CA ARG A 29 12.17 -6.43 -5.40
C ARG A 29 11.49 -6.51 -4.03
N PHE A 30 10.19 -6.75 -4.02
CA PHE A 30 9.39 -6.97 -2.82
C PHE A 30 9.97 -8.06 -1.91
N ARG A 31 10.35 -9.22 -2.47
CA ARG A 31 11.01 -10.29 -1.71
C ARG A 31 12.35 -9.85 -1.13
N SER A 32 13.16 -9.13 -1.91
CA SER A 32 14.46 -8.61 -1.47
C SER A 32 14.30 -7.63 -0.31
N LEU A 33 13.34 -6.70 -0.42
CA LEU A 33 13.01 -5.77 0.65
C LEU A 33 12.59 -6.48 1.94
N CYS A 34 11.67 -7.44 1.85
CA CYS A 34 11.20 -8.19 3.03
C CYS A 34 12.36 -8.94 3.70
N ASN A 35 13.26 -9.54 2.91
CA ASN A 35 14.47 -10.17 3.45
C ASN A 35 15.38 -9.16 4.16
N GLY A 36 15.57 -7.96 3.58
CA GLY A 36 16.38 -6.90 4.19
C GLY A 36 15.81 -6.45 5.53
N ILE A 37 14.49 -6.25 5.61
CA ILE A 37 13.80 -5.87 6.84
C ILE A 37 13.91 -6.98 7.89
N ASN A 38 13.74 -8.25 7.52
CA ASN A 38 13.90 -9.36 8.46
C ASN A 38 15.33 -9.45 8.99
N ARG A 39 16.35 -9.20 8.16
CA ARG A 39 17.74 -9.11 8.62
C ARG A 39 17.96 -7.98 9.62
N LEU A 40 17.34 -6.81 9.42
CA LEU A 40 17.40 -5.73 10.41
C LEU A 40 16.83 -6.17 11.76
N LYS A 41 15.66 -6.82 11.76
CA LYS A 41 15.02 -7.36 12.97
C LYS A 41 15.90 -8.39 13.69
N ASP A 42 16.64 -9.21 12.93
CA ASP A 42 17.53 -10.23 13.48
C ASP A 42 18.83 -9.62 14.04
N CYS A 43 19.30 -8.51 13.48
CA CYS A 43 20.51 -7.81 13.92
C CYS A 43 20.35 -7.13 15.28
N ASP A 44 19.18 -6.53 15.56
CA ASP A 44 18.94 -5.79 16.79
C ASP A 44 17.47 -5.83 17.21
N LYS A 45 17.25 -6.19 18.48
CA LYS A 45 15.91 -6.30 19.08
C LYS A 45 15.18 -4.96 19.19
N GLN A 46 15.88 -3.84 19.02
CA GLN A 46 15.24 -2.52 18.96
C GLN A 46 14.31 -2.38 17.73
N TYR A 47 14.57 -3.14 16.66
CA TYR A 47 13.80 -3.07 15.43
C TYR A 47 12.54 -3.95 15.49
N GLN A 48 11.42 -3.32 15.82
CA GLN A 48 10.08 -3.89 15.83
C GLN A 48 9.33 -3.52 14.55
N PHE A 49 9.80 -4.05 13.43
CA PHE A 49 9.17 -3.82 12.12
C PHE A 49 8.08 -4.85 11.82
N ASN A 50 6.90 -4.33 11.44
CA ASN A 50 5.73 -5.12 11.06
C ASN A 50 5.45 -4.94 9.56
N LEU A 51 5.35 -6.05 8.84
CA LEU A 51 5.02 -6.07 7.42
C LEU A 51 3.56 -6.49 7.25
N VAL A 52 2.73 -5.63 6.66
CA VAL A 52 1.31 -5.92 6.50
C VAL A 52 0.83 -5.70 5.07
N VAL A 53 -0.08 -6.56 4.63
CA VAL A 53 -0.87 -6.36 3.40
C VAL A 53 -2.32 -6.18 3.83
N PRO A 54 -2.92 -5.00 3.62
CA PRO A 54 -4.35 -4.82 3.87
C PRO A 54 -5.17 -5.80 3.03
N ALA A 55 -6.22 -6.40 3.61
CA ALA A 55 -7.07 -7.36 2.92
C ALA A 55 -7.62 -6.87 1.56
N PRO A 56 -8.00 -5.58 1.38
CA PRO A 56 -8.40 -5.06 0.07
C PRO A 56 -7.28 -5.15 -0.99
N ALA A 57 -6.03 -4.81 -0.64
CA ALA A 57 -4.88 -4.94 -1.53
C ALA A 57 -4.55 -6.41 -1.83
N HIS A 58 -4.67 -7.27 -0.81
CA HIS A 58 -4.50 -8.71 -0.99
C HIS A 58 -5.54 -9.28 -1.97
N ALA A 59 -6.80 -8.86 -1.87
CA ALA A 59 -7.88 -9.32 -2.76
C ALA A 59 -7.60 -8.99 -4.23
N GLU A 60 -7.12 -7.78 -4.53
CA GLU A 60 -6.68 -7.40 -5.89
C GLU A 60 -5.55 -8.32 -6.36
N LYS A 61 -4.51 -8.49 -5.52
CA LYS A 61 -3.38 -9.35 -5.86
C LYS A 61 -3.79 -10.80 -6.12
N LEU A 62 -4.73 -11.34 -5.33
CA LEU A 62 -5.25 -12.69 -5.53
C LEU A 62 -5.99 -12.83 -6.86
N HIS A 63 -6.73 -11.80 -7.29
CA HIS A 63 -7.38 -11.81 -8.59
C HIS A 63 -6.35 -11.95 -9.71
N ASP A 64 -5.28 -11.16 -9.68
CA ASP A 64 -4.24 -11.22 -10.70
C ASP A 64 -3.48 -12.55 -10.70
N LEU A 65 -3.17 -13.08 -9.51
CA LEU A 65 -2.52 -14.39 -9.38
C LEU A 65 -3.43 -15.50 -9.94
N LYS A 66 -4.74 -15.46 -9.66
CA LYS A 66 -5.69 -16.41 -10.25
C LYS A 66 -5.72 -16.32 -11.77
N GLN A 67 -5.71 -15.11 -12.33
CA GLN A 67 -5.68 -14.91 -13.79
C GLN A 67 -4.37 -15.41 -14.41
N ALA A 68 -3.24 -15.15 -13.77
CA ALA A 68 -1.92 -15.49 -14.28
C ALA A 68 -1.62 -16.99 -14.20
N TYR A 69 -1.99 -17.65 -13.09
CA TYR A 69 -1.65 -19.05 -12.84
C TYR A 69 -2.77 -20.03 -13.15
N ARG A 70 -4.03 -19.56 -13.23
CA ARG A 70 -5.22 -20.37 -13.58
C ARG A 70 -5.27 -21.68 -12.79
N ASP A 71 -5.15 -22.82 -13.45
CA ASP A 71 -5.23 -24.15 -12.83
C ASP A 71 -4.06 -24.46 -11.89
N HIS A 72 -2.95 -23.72 -12.00
CA HIS A 72 -1.79 -23.81 -11.11
C HIS A 72 -1.85 -22.84 -9.92
N TYR A 73 -2.94 -22.07 -9.78
CA TYR A 73 -3.10 -21.20 -8.63
C TYR A 73 -3.39 -22.02 -7.37
N ASP A 74 -2.54 -21.87 -6.37
CA ASP A 74 -2.75 -22.41 -5.03
C ASP A 74 -2.72 -21.29 -3.99
N PHE A 75 -3.85 -21.10 -3.31
CA PHE A 75 -3.98 -20.11 -2.24
C PHE A 75 -3.05 -20.40 -1.06
N ASN A 76 -2.84 -21.68 -0.70
CA ASN A 76 -2.00 -22.06 0.43
C ASN A 76 -0.53 -21.72 0.18
N GLU A 77 -0.04 -21.89 -1.06
CA GLU A 77 1.30 -21.47 -1.45
C GLU A 77 1.49 -19.95 -1.38
N VAL A 78 0.45 -19.18 -1.70
CA VAL A 78 0.47 -17.71 -1.52
C VAL A 78 0.58 -17.35 -0.04
N ILE A 79 -0.27 -17.93 0.82
CA ILE A 79 -0.26 -17.66 2.26
C ILE A 79 1.06 -18.09 2.90
N LYS A 80 1.58 -19.26 2.53
CA LYS A 80 2.88 -19.75 2.98
C LYS A 80 3.99 -18.78 2.58
N GLY A 81 4.01 -18.36 1.31
CA GLY A 81 5.00 -17.40 0.81
C GLY A 81 4.99 -16.05 1.55
N LEU A 82 3.80 -15.55 1.94
CA LEU A 82 3.68 -14.34 2.76
C LEU A 82 4.17 -14.58 4.20
N THR A 83 3.77 -15.71 4.80
CA THR A 83 4.14 -16.09 6.17
C THR A 83 5.64 -16.29 6.32
N ASP A 84 6.28 -16.97 5.36
CA ASP A 84 7.73 -17.19 5.31
C ASP A 84 8.53 -15.87 5.20
N LYS A 85 7.87 -14.78 4.80
CA LYS A 85 8.45 -13.43 4.75
C LYS A 85 8.06 -12.57 5.95
N GLY A 86 7.35 -13.12 6.92
CA GLY A 86 6.86 -12.39 8.09
C GLY A 86 5.78 -11.36 7.75
N ILE A 87 5.09 -11.53 6.62
CA ILE A 87 4.03 -10.62 6.18
C ILE A 87 2.70 -11.13 6.71
N ARG A 88 1.96 -10.24 7.37
CA ARG A 88 0.60 -10.51 7.83
C ARG A 88 -0.42 -9.91 6.86
N ILE A 89 -1.51 -10.63 6.63
CA ILE A 89 -2.70 -10.05 5.99
C ILE A 89 -3.53 -9.39 7.09
N ALA A 90 -3.85 -8.11 6.93
CA ALA A 90 -4.61 -7.36 7.92
C ALA A 90 -6.08 -7.23 7.51
N SER A 91 -6.98 -7.53 8.45
CA SER A 91 -8.43 -7.38 8.25
C SER A 91 -8.85 -5.93 8.09
N PHE A 92 -9.95 -5.70 7.38
CA PHE A 92 -10.57 -4.39 7.29
C PHE A 92 -11.74 -4.27 8.27
N GLU A 93 -11.45 -3.72 9.45
CA GLU A 93 -12.39 -3.53 10.55
C GLU A 93 -13.27 -2.26 10.43
N PRO A 94 -14.38 -2.16 11.19
CA PRO A 94 -15.31 -1.03 11.12
C PRO A 94 -14.69 0.35 11.35
N HIS A 95 -13.71 0.48 12.25
CA HIS A 95 -13.07 1.77 12.52
C HIS A 95 -12.24 2.27 11.31
N HIS A 96 -11.73 1.37 10.48
CA HIS A 96 -11.10 1.79 9.22
C HIS A 96 -12.10 2.45 8.29
N ALA A 97 -13.36 1.97 8.26
CA ALA A 97 -14.41 2.57 7.43
C ALA A 97 -14.76 4.00 7.89
N ASP A 98 -14.71 4.26 9.20
CA ASP A 98 -14.89 5.59 9.78
C ASP A 98 -13.77 6.54 9.31
N ILE A 99 -12.51 6.09 9.36
CA ILE A 99 -11.37 6.86 8.84
C ILE A 99 -11.46 7.11 7.33
N VAL A 100 -12.02 6.16 6.55
CA VAL A 100 -12.31 6.39 5.13
C VAL A 100 -13.36 7.48 4.96
N ALA A 101 -14.42 7.47 5.77
CA ALA A 101 -15.46 8.50 5.71
C ALA A 101 -14.88 9.89 5.99
N ASP A 102 -14.01 10.01 7.00
CA ASP A 102 -13.29 11.25 7.30
C ASP A 102 -12.38 11.69 6.16
N LEU A 103 -11.56 10.78 5.61
CA LEU A 103 -10.69 11.09 4.47
C LEU A 103 -11.46 11.60 3.25
N VAL A 104 -12.59 10.96 2.92
CA VAL A 104 -13.46 11.38 1.82
C VAL A 104 -14.13 12.72 2.15
N GLY A 105 -14.61 12.91 3.38
CA GLY A 105 -15.26 14.15 3.82
C GLY A 105 -14.32 15.36 3.81
N GLU A 106 -13.07 15.17 4.27
CA GLU A 106 -12.00 16.18 4.24
C GLU A 106 -11.67 16.61 2.80
N GLN A 107 -11.59 15.65 1.87
CA GLN A 107 -11.21 15.94 0.48
C GLN A 107 -12.37 16.40 -0.39
N PHE A 108 -13.59 15.95 -0.11
CA PHE A 108 -14.79 16.23 -0.89
C PHE A 108 -15.90 16.78 0.01
N PRO A 109 -15.90 18.10 0.29
CA PRO A 109 -16.83 18.73 1.25
C PRO A 109 -18.31 18.59 0.90
N THR A 110 -18.64 18.21 -0.34
CA THR A 110 -20.03 18.04 -0.79
C THR A 110 -20.22 16.67 -1.44
N THR A 111 -21.45 16.16 -1.35
CA THR A 111 -21.84 14.95 -2.09
C THR A 111 -21.62 15.10 -3.60
N GLN A 112 -21.79 16.31 -4.14
CA GLN A 112 -21.63 16.54 -5.58
C GLN A 112 -20.16 16.42 -6.00
N THR A 113 -19.23 17.02 -5.25
CA THR A 113 -17.79 16.91 -5.52
C THR A 113 -17.31 15.46 -5.43
N TRP A 114 -17.78 14.71 -4.44
CA TRP A 114 -17.47 13.28 -4.32
C TRP A 114 -17.97 12.46 -5.52
N ARG A 115 -19.21 12.69 -5.95
CA ARG A 115 -19.78 11.99 -7.11
C ARG A 115 -19.06 12.33 -8.41
N THR A 116 -18.70 13.60 -8.60
CA THR A 116 -17.91 14.04 -9.76
C THR A 116 -16.58 13.30 -9.79
N PHE A 117 -15.85 13.25 -8.67
CA PHE A 117 -14.60 12.51 -8.57
C PHE A 117 -14.78 11.02 -8.94
N LYS A 118 -15.75 10.33 -8.32
CA LYS A 118 -16.00 8.91 -8.64
C LYS A 118 -16.32 8.69 -10.13
N ARG A 119 -17.08 9.59 -10.74
CA ARG A 119 -17.38 9.53 -12.18
C ARG A 119 -16.10 9.65 -13.00
N GLU A 120 -15.28 10.66 -12.71
CA GLU A 120 -14.01 10.89 -13.42
C GLU A 120 -13.08 9.68 -13.28
N ARG A 121 -13.02 9.07 -12.09
CA ARG A 121 -12.25 7.84 -11.86
C ARG A 121 -12.77 6.67 -12.70
N CYS A 122 -14.07 6.41 -12.70
CA CYS A 122 -14.65 5.35 -13.54
C CYS A 122 -14.37 5.57 -15.03
N ILE A 123 -14.47 6.81 -15.51
CA ILE A 123 -14.18 7.13 -16.91
C ILE A 123 -12.70 6.93 -17.23
N ALA A 124 -11.80 7.34 -16.33
CA ALA A 124 -10.36 7.13 -16.48
C ALA A 124 -10.01 5.64 -16.58
N CYS A 125 -10.68 4.77 -15.82
CA CYS A 125 -10.49 3.32 -15.89
C CYS A 125 -10.87 2.72 -17.25
N LEU A 126 -11.75 3.36 -18.03
CA LEU A 126 -12.13 2.91 -19.36
C LEU A 126 -11.13 3.31 -20.45
N GLY A 127 -10.08 4.08 -20.11
CA GLY A 127 -9.06 4.52 -21.07
C GLY A 127 -9.58 5.47 -22.16
N LEU A 128 -10.73 6.11 -21.91
CA LEU A 128 -11.37 6.99 -22.89
C LEU A 128 -10.62 8.33 -22.99
N ASN A 129 -10.48 8.84 -24.22
CA ASN A 129 -9.84 10.13 -24.46
C ASN A 129 -10.79 11.29 -24.09
N LYS A 130 -10.25 12.50 -23.86
CA LYS A 130 -11.03 13.65 -23.37
C LYS A 130 -12.26 13.99 -24.22
N ASP A 131 -12.19 13.74 -25.53
CA ASP A 131 -13.29 14.02 -26.46
C ASP A 131 -14.45 13.02 -26.32
N GLN A 132 -14.17 11.80 -25.87
CA GLN A 132 -15.19 10.81 -25.52
C GLN A 132 -15.82 11.08 -24.14
N ILE A 133 -15.07 11.70 -23.22
CA ILE A 133 -15.54 12.01 -21.85
C ILE A 133 -16.69 13.02 -21.87
N THR A 134 -16.63 14.01 -22.77
CA THR A 134 -17.66 15.06 -22.90
C THR A 134 -19.01 14.52 -23.37
N LEU A 135 -19.02 13.37 -24.07
CA LEU A 135 -20.22 12.70 -24.55
C LEU A 135 -20.90 11.82 -23.49
N ILE A 136 -20.20 11.49 -22.40
CA ILE A 136 -20.72 10.60 -21.36
C ILE A 136 -21.54 11.41 -20.35
N GLN A 137 -22.86 11.32 -20.42
CA GLN A 137 -23.72 11.93 -19.42
C GLN A 137 -23.78 11.09 -18.15
N GLY A 138 -23.85 11.75 -16.98
CA GLY A 138 -24.04 11.06 -15.70
C GLY A 138 -23.62 11.91 -14.51
N SER A 139 -24.26 11.65 -13.37
CA SER A 139 -24.02 12.41 -12.13
C SER A 139 -22.94 11.81 -11.23
N GLY A 140 -22.44 10.60 -11.53
CA GLY A 140 -21.51 9.86 -10.65
C GLY A 140 -22.13 9.23 -9.40
N LYS A 141 -23.47 9.33 -9.23
CA LYS A 141 -24.19 8.77 -8.08
C LYS A 141 -23.98 7.27 -7.93
N THR A 142 -23.99 6.53 -9.05
CA THR A 142 -23.88 5.07 -9.11
C THR A 142 -22.44 4.57 -9.30
N CYS A 143 -21.47 5.47 -9.49
CA CYS A 143 -20.06 5.10 -9.58
C CYS A 143 -19.56 4.59 -8.23
N GLY A 144 -18.82 3.49 -8.24
CA GLY A 144 -18.13 2.95 -7.06
C GLY A 144 -16.93 3.82 -6.66
N ALA A 145 -16.55 3.73 -5.39
CA ALA A 145 -15.23 4.19 -4.96
C ALA A 145 -14.19 3.12 -5.29
N THR A 146 -12.95 3.52 -5.51
CA THR A 146 -11.83 2.61 -5.72
C THR A 146 -11.45 1.91 -4.41
N VAL A 147 -10.88 0.71 -4.52
CA VAL A 147 -10.35 -0.07 -3.38
C VAL A 147 -9.22 0.70 -2.68
N ASP A 148 -8.50 1.56 -3.41
CA ASP A 148 -7.47 2.48 -2.92
C ASP A 148 -7.90 3.26 -1.66
N TRP A 149 -9.18 3.68 -1.57
CA TRP A 149 -9.71 4.34 -0.37
C TRP A 149 -9.66 3.47 0.87
N LEU A 150 -9.94 2.17 0.74
CA LEU A 150 -9.90 1.23 1.85
C LEU A 150 -8.45 0.98 2.30
N ILE A 151 -7.51 0.93 1.34
CA ILE A 151 -6.07 0.80 1.63
C ILE A 151 -5.56 2.05 2.36
N ALA A 152 -5.94 3.24 1.87
CA ALA A 152 -5.62 4.51 2.51
C ALA A 152 -6.20 4.62 3.93
N GLY A 153 -7.47 4.24 4.10
CA GLY A 153 -8.16 4.23 5.38
C GLY A 153 -7.47 3.34 6.41
N TYR A 154 -7.13 2.11 6.03
CA TYR A 154 -6.34 1.20 6.87
C TYR A 154 -5.00 1.84 7.27
N ALA A 155 -4.24 2.36 6.28
CA ALA A 155 -2.92 2.90 6.55
C ALA A 155 -2.95 4.12 7.50
N LYS A 156 -3.95 5.01 7.36
CA LYS A 156 -4.13 6.16 8.27
C LYS A 156 -4.58 5.71 9.67
N ALA A 157 -5.54 4.79 9.74
CA ALA A 157 -6.08 4.31 11.01
C ALA A 157 -5.02 3.61 11.88
N GLU A 158 -4.19 2.78 11.24
CA GLU A 158 -3.17 1.98 11.92
C GLU A 158 -1.79 2.67 11.95
N ASN A 159 -1.74 3.96 11.62
CA ASN A 159 -0.51 4.78 11.55
C ASN A 159 0.64 4.08 10.80
N CYS A 160 0.31 3.44 9.68
CA CYS A 160 1.26 2.71 8.86
C CYS A 160 1.98 3.65 7.89
N LEU A 161 3.25 3.34 7.60
CA LEU A 161 3.89 3.83 6.39
C LEU A 161 3.35 3.03 5.20
N LEU A 162 2.53 3.68 4.37
CA LEU A 162 2.02 3.07 3.14
C LEU A 162 3.11 3.02 2.06
N VAL A 163 3.40 1.83 1.55
CA VAL A 163 4.35 1.61 0.46
C VAL A 163 3.58 1.54 -0.85
N THR A 164 3.60 2.63 -1.61
CA THR A 164 2.93 2.75 -2.91
C THR A 164 3.68 3.70 -3.84
N GLY A 165 3.66 3.40 -5.14
CA GLY A 165 4.09 4.33 -6.19
C GLY A 165 2.99 5.32 -6.59
N ASP A 166 1.81 5.20 -6.01
CA ASP A 166 0.62 5.91 -6.43
C ASP A 166 0.51 7.31 -5.81
N THR A 167 0.31 8.29 -6.69
CA THR A 167 0.19 9.70 -6.37
C THR A 167 -1.25 10.22 -6.46
N ARG A 168 -2.23 9.36 -6.75
CA ARG A 168 -3.64 9.72 -6.89
C ARG A 168 -4.24 10.24 -5.56
N GLU A 169 -5.40 10.91 -5.67
CA GLU A 169 -6.05 11.66 -4.59
C GLU A 169 -6.36 10.78 -3.36
N GLU A 170 -6.69 9.50 -3.59
CA GLU A 170 -6.97 8.52 -2.54
C GLU A 170 -5.85 8.45 -1.48
N PHE A 171 -4.61 8.66 -1.89
CA PHE A 171 -3.43 8.55 -1.02
C PHE A 171 -2.84 9.91 -0.62
N LYS A 172 -3.48 11.04 -0.91
CA LYS A 172 -2.89 12.38 -0.74
C LYS A 172 -2.54 12.73 0.71
N ASN A 173 -3.40 12.36 1.66
CA ASN A 173 -3.26 12.70 3.08
C ASN A 173 -2.76 11.52 3.92
N ILE A 174 -1.98 10.62 3.32
CA ILE A 174 -1.48 9.39 3.96
C ILE A 174 0.05 9.45 4.05
N MET A 175 0.61 9.02 5.18
CA MET A 175 2.04 8.80 5.31
C MET A 175 2.46 7.70 4.34
N LYS A 176 3.20 8.07 3.28
CA LYS A 176 3.55 7.13 2.21
C LYS A 176 4.95 7.31 1.65
N THR A 177 5.49 6.21 1.12
CA THR A 177 6.75 6.17 0.38
C THR A 177 6.65 5.22 -0.82
N THR A 178 7.58 5.35 -1.75
CA THR A 178 7.75 4.38 -2.84
C THR A 178 8.53 3.15 -2.36
N LEU A 179 8.38 2.04 -3.09
CA LEU A 179 9.18 0.83 -2.85
C LEU A 179 10.68 1.13 -2.95
N GLU A 180 11.08 1.95 -3.92
CA GLU A 180 12.48 2.32 -4.16
C GLU A 180 13.12 3.08 -2.99
N HIS A 181 12.44 4.10 -2.46
CA HIS A 181 12.96 4.86 -1.32
C HIS A 181 13.07 3.99 -0.06
N LEU A 182 12.12 3.07 0.14
CA LEU A 182 12.16 2.14 1.27
C LEU A 182 13.29 1.12 1.13
N GLU A 183 13.50 0.57 -0.06
CA GLU A 183 14.62 -0.33 -0.36
C GLU A 183 15.97 0.35 -0.08
N ALA A 184 16.17 1.56 -0.59
CA ALA A 184 17.41 2.31 -0.40
C ALA A 184 17.65 2.64 1.09
N ALA A 185 16.60 3.00 1.83
CA ALA A 185 16.69 3.28 3.27
C ALA A 185 17.03 2.03 4.09
N VAL A 186 16.43 0.87 3.76
CA VAL A 186 16.73 -0.42 4.42
C VAL A 186 18.17 -0.85 4.12
N GLU A 187 18.63 -0.69 2.88
CA GLU A 187 20.02 -1.02 2.51
C GLU A 187 21.03 -0.14 3.27
N GLN A 188 20.78 1.17 3.35
CA GLN A 188 21.61 2.08 4.12
C GLN A 188 21.71 1.66 5.59
N LEU A 189 20.57 1.37 6.23
CA LEU A 189 20.54 0.98 7.64
C LEU A 189 21.27 -0.36 7.89
N LEU A 190 21.12 -1.32 6.97
CA LEU A 190 21.86 -2.60 7.05
C LEU A 190 23.38 -2.39 6.96
N GLN A 191 23.84 -1.52 6.07
CA GLN A 191 25.26 -1.22 5.93
C GLN A 191 25.83 -0.59 7.20
N GLU A 192 25.08 0.28 7.88
CA GLU A 192 25.50 0.90 9.13
C GLU A 192 25.50 -0.09 10.30
N ALA A 193 24.46 -0.91 10.43
CA ALA A 193 24.38 -1.96 11.46
C ALA A 193 25.53 -2.97 11.35
N THR A 194 25.95 -3.30 10.12
CA THR A 194 27.07 -4.22 9.87
C THR A 194 28.42 -3.59 10.26
N LYS A 195 28.61 -2.28 10.06
CA LYS A 195 29.84 -1.57 10.44
C LYS A 195 30.04 -1.54 11.96
N VAL A 196 28.97 -1.30 12.71
CA VAL A 196 29.01 -1.25 14.19
C VAL A 196 29.34 -2.63 14.79
N SER A 197 28.97 -3.73 14.12
CA SER A 197 29.28 -5.09 14.59
C SER A 197 30.75 -5.51 14.38
N THR A 198 31.55 -4.72 13.66
CA THR A 198 32.97 -5.01 13.34
C THR A 198 33.98 -4.16 14.10
N THR A 199 33.50 -3.26 14.97
CA THR A 199 34.30 -2.39 15.85
C THR A 199 34.05 -2.73 17.30
#